data_AF-A0A1Y2JZP1-F1
#
_entry.id   AF-A0A1Y2JZP1-F1
#
_cell.length_a   1.000
_cell.length_b   1.000
_cell.length_c   1.000
_cell.angle_alpha   90.00
_cell.angle_beta   90.00
_cell.angle_gamma   90.00
#
_symmetry.space_group_name_H-M   'P 1'
#
loop_
_entity.id
_entity.type
_entity.pdbx_description
1 polymer ?
#
loop_
_entity_poly.entity_id
_entity_poly.type
_entity_poly.pdbx_seq_one_letter_code
_entity_poly.pdbx_strand_id
1 'polypeptide(L)'
;MSVRINREYVNDTAKLIMHRLIARQIGRDPSLVERAKDSLAHNYQRFEGYAFVREWSDMLGFPPSTVRRRLTSRDEEMTRLRLSSPFVLAEGINFEDDTLRRRIWKAAKRIAERSAIHQTAGLPRMAA
;
A
#
# COMPACT_ATOMS: atom_id res chain seq x y z
N MET A 1 -16.30 -4.28 26.05
CA MET A 1 -14.98 -4.85 25.68
C MET A 1 -14.28 -3.85 24.76
N SER A 2 -13.17 -3.24 25.17
CA SER A 2 -12.40 -2.37 24.27
C SER A 2 -11.57 -3.24 23.34
N VAL A 3 -11.94 -3.29 22.06
CA VAL A 3 -11.11 -3.95 21.04
C VAL A 3 -9.80 -3.17 20.95
N ARG A 4 -8.67 -3.77 21.36
CA ARG A 4 -7.34 -3.19 21.12
C ARG A 4 -7.07 -3.30 19.62
N ILE A 5 -7.19 -2.19 18.91
CA ILE A 5 -6.88 -2.12 17.48
C ILE A 5 -5.36 -2.16 17.32
N ASN A 6 -4.84 -3.14 16.59
CA ASN A 6 -3.43 -3.18 16.22
C ASN A 6 -3.11 -1.99 15.28
N ARG A 7 -2.25 -1.07 15.75
CA ARG A 7 -1.84 0.13 15.00
C ARG A 7 -1.08 -0.23 13.72
N GLU A 8 -0.30 -1.31 13.72
CA GLU A 8 0.43 -1.79 12.54
C GLU A 8 -0.55 -2.22 11.46
N TYR A 9 -1.56 -3.01 11.83
CA TYR A 9 -2.61 -3.44 10.90
C TYR A 9 -3.37 -2.26 10.28
N VAL A 10 -3.65 -1.21 11.06
CA VAL A 10 -4.25 0.04 10.53
C VAL A 10 -3.30 0.72 9.55
N ASN A 11 -2.02 0.79 9.87
CA ASN A 11 -1.01 1.41 9.00
C ASN A 11 -0.85 0.65 7.67
N ASP A 12 -0.80 -0.68 7.71
CA ASP A 12 -0.70 -1.51 6.51
C ASP A 12 -1.97 -1.43 5.66
N THR A 13 -3.13 -1.38 6.30
CA THR A 13 -4.40 -1.14 5.61
C THR A 13 -4.42 0.24 4.95
N ALA A 14 -3.90 1.27 5.62
CA ALA A 14 -3.78 2.61 5.03
C ALA A 14 -2.84 2.60 3.81
N LYS A 15 -1.69 1.92 3.89
CA LYS A 15 -0.77 1.74 2.75
C LYS A 15 -1.44 1.00 1.59
N LEU A 16 -2.23 -0.03 1.87
CA LEU A 16 -2.99 -0.73 0.83
C LEU A 16 -4.04 0.17 0.18
N ILE A 17 -4.74 1.01 0.95
CA ILE A 17 -5.70 1.99 0.39
C ILE A 17 -4.97 2.96 -0.53
N MET A 18 -3.82 3.51 -0.13
CA MET A 18 -3.00 4.39 -0.97
C MET A 18 -2.64 3.71 -2.30
N HIS A 19 -2.14 2.47 -2.26
CA HIS A 19 -1.77 1.73 -3.47
C HIS A 19 -2.97 1.41 -4.38
N ARG A 20 -4.17 1.21 -3.81
CA ARG A 20 -5.40 1.07 -4.60
C ARG A 20 -5.80 2.37 -5.28
N LEU A 21 -5.53 3.54 -4.67
CA LEU A 21 -5.75 4.83 -5.31
C LEU A 21 -4.74 5.05 -6.44
N ILE A 22 -3.46 4.74 -6.21
CA ILE A 22 -2.41 4.78 -7.24
C ILE A 22 -2.78 3.86 -8.42
N ALA A 23 -3.16 2.61 -8.16
CA ALA A 23 -3.54 1.66 -9.20
C ALA A 23 -4.78 2.13 -10.02
N ARG A 24 -5.69 2.89 -9.41
CA ARG A 24 -6.78 3.53 -10.16
C ARG A 24 -6.26 4.66 -11.04
N GLN A 25 -5.35 5.47 -10.52
CA GLN A 25 -4.76 6.57 -11.26
C GLN A 25 -3.92 6.09 -12.44
N ILE A 26 -3.11 5.04 -12.28
CA ILE A 26 -2.38 4.39 -13.39
C ILE A 26 -3.34 3.92 -14.49
N GLY A 27 -4.56 3.51 -14.12
CA GLY A 27 -5.58 3.13 -15.10
C GLY A 27 -6.07 4.28 -15.97
N ARG A 28 -5.93 5.53 -15.50
CA ARG A 28 -6.29 6.75 -16.22
C ARG A 28 -5.08 7.37 -16.91
N ASP A 29 -3.92 7.32 -16.24
CA ASP A 29 -2.66 7.85 -16.71
C ASP A 29 -1.56 6.79 -16.55
N PRO A 30 -1.31 5.97 -17.58
CA PRO A 30 -0.25 4.96 -17.55
C PRO A 30 1.17 5.54 -17.40
N SER A 31 1.39 6.82 -17.74
CA SER A 31 2.71 7.46 -17.64
C SER A 31 3.22 7.56 -16.20
N LEU A 32 2.34 7.39 -15.20
CA LEU A 32 2.72 7.30 -13.80
C LEU A 32 3.67 6.14 -13.49
N VAL A 33 3.65 5.07 -14.29
CA VAL A 33 4.62 3.97 -14.14
C VAL A 33 6.02 4.45 -14.52
N GLU A 34 6.15 5.21 -15.60
CA GLU A 34 7.43 5.78 -16.02
C GLU A 34 7.95 6.80 -14.99
N ARG A 35 7.09 7.69 -14.50
CA ARG A 35 7.47 8.64 -13.43
C ARG A 35 7.89 7.93 -12.14
N ALA A 36 7.31 6.78 -11.83
CA ALA A 36 7.74 5.98 -10.70
C ALA A 36 9.11 5.33 -10.92
N LYS A 37 9.45 4.93 -12.17
CA LYS A 37 10.80 4.49 -12.52
C LYS A 37 11.79 5.62 -12.37
N ASP A 38 11.46 6.82 -12.84
CA ASP A 38 12.31 8.00 -12.69
C ASP A 38 12.54 8.30 -11.20
N SER A 39 11.49 8.28 -10.38
CA SER A 39 11.60 8.48 -8.94
C SER A 39 12.48 7.41 -8.27
N LEU A 40 12.33 6.14 -8.66
CA LEU A 40 13.18 5.06 -8.17
C LEU A 40 14.65 5.27 -8.57
N ALA A 41 14.92 5.68 -9.81
CA ALA A 41 16.25 5.95 -10.33
C ALA A 41 16.92 7.15 -9.64
N HIS A 42 16.17 8.23 -9.38
CA HIS A 42 16.70 9.39 -8.65
C HIS A 42 17.05 9.04 -7.19
N ASN A 43 16.28 8.15 -6.57
CA ASN A 43 16.55 7.70 -5.20
C ASN A 43 17.57 6.54 -5.14
N TYR A 44 17.92 5.93 -6.28
CA TYR A 44 18.85 4.80 -6.39
C TYR A 44 20.19 5.10 -5.72
N GLN A 45 20.73 6.31 -5.90
CA GLN A 45 22.03 6.70 -5.33
C GLN A 45 22.06 6.64 -3.80
N ARG A 46 20.91 6.78 -3.13
CA ARG A 46 20.82 6.68 -1.65
C ARG A 46 20.59 5.26 -1.14
N PHE A 47 20.14 4.35 -1.99
CA PHE A 47 19.69 3.00 -1.61
C PHE A 47 20.35 1.90 -2.44
N GLU A 48 21.52 2.18 -3.03
CA GLU A 48 22.28 1.20 -3.77
C GLU A 48 22.57 -0.04 -2.90
N GLY A 49 22.35 -1.23 -3.45
CA GLY A 49 22.53 -2.52 -2.77
C GLY A 49 21.31 -3.04 -1.99
N TYR A 50 20.27 -2.22 -1.75
CA TYR A 50 19.07 -2.70 -1.06
C TYR A 50 18.17 -3.56 -1.96
N ALA A 51 17.68 -4.68 -1.44
CA ALA A 51 16.87 -5.65 -2.19
C ALA A 51 15.58 -5.03 -2.78
N PHE A 52 14.92 -4.14 -2.04
CA PHE A 52 13.67 -3.51 -2.48
C PHE A 52 13.83 -2.69 -3.76
N VAL A 53 15.04 -2.18 -4.05
CA VAL A 53 15.28 -1.39 -5.27
C VAL A 53 15.17 -2.27 -6.50
N ARG A 54 15.78 -3.46 -6.47
CA ARG A 54 15.65 -4.45 -7.55
C ARG A 54 14.22 -4.96 -7.67
N GLU A 55 13.60 -5.31 -6.54
CA GLU A 55 12.20 -5.78 -6.52
C GLU A 55 11.24 -4.74 -7.13
N TRP A 56 11.41 -3.44 -6.82
CA TRP A 56 10.60 -2.39 -7.45
C TRP A 56 10.94 -2.17 -8.92
N SER A 57 12.21 -2.26 -9.32
CA SER A 57 12.62 -2.17 -10.73
C SER A 57 11.97 -3.27 -11.57
N ASP A 58 12.02 -4.52 -11.09
CA ASP A 58 11.39 -5.67 -11.74
C ASP A 58 9.87 -5.49 -11.83
N MET A 59 9.26 -5.01 -10.75
CA MET A 59 7.82 -4.74 -10.69
C MET A 59 7.39 -3.64 -11.68
N LEU A 60 8.15 -2.54 -11.77
CA LEU A 60 7.88 -1.43 -12.68
C LEU A 60 8.22 -1.77 -14.14
N GLY A 61 8.99 -2.82 -14.40
CA GLY A 61 9.25 -3.35 -15.73
C GLY A 61 8.04 -4.02 -16.40
N PHE A 62 7.00 -4.36 -15.64
CA PHE A 62 5.77 -4.95 -16.19
C PHE A 62 4.88 -3.91 -16.92
N PRO A 63 3.98 -4.36 -17.81
CA PRO A 63 2.96 -3.50 -18.38
C PRO A 63 2.10 -2.82 -17.30
N PRO A 64 1.63 -1.57 -17.51
CA PRO A 64 0.86 -0.83 -16.50
C PRO A 64 -0.35 -1.58 -15.94
N SER A 65 -1.02 -2.41 -16.74
CA SER A 65 -2.14 -3.26 -16.29
C SER A 65 -1.71 -4.30 -15.25
N THR A 66 -0.53 -4.90 -15.41
CA THR A 66 0.05 -5.86 -14.46
C THR A 66 0.57 -5.15 -13.22
N VAL A 67 1.20 -3.98 -13.38
CA VAL A 67 1.59 -3.13 -12.25
C VAL A 67 0.39 -2.82 -11.36
N ARG A 68 -0.71 -2.35 -11.95
CA ARG A 68 -1.98 -2.08 -11.23
C ARG A 68 -2.47 -3.28 -10.44
N ARG A 69 -2.49 -4.46 -11.06
CA ARG A 69 -2.96 -5.69 -10.41
C ARG A 69 -2.09 -6.01 -9.18
N ARG A 70 -0.76 -6.05 -9.36
CA ARG A 70 0.20 -6.34 -8.29
C ARG A 70 0.13 -5.32 -7.16
N LEU A 71 0.04 -4.02 -7.45
CA LEU A 71 -0.07 -2.96 -6.42
C LEU A 71 -1.25 -3.18 -5.44
N THR A 72 -2.30 -3.88 -5.88
CA THR A 72 -3.49 -4.15 -5.05
C THR A 72 -3.49 -5.52 -4.35
N SER A 73 -2.49 -6.36 -4.62
CA SER A 73 -2.38 -7.73 -4.09
C SER A 73 -2.16 -7.75 -2.57
N ARG A 74 -2.62 -8.78 -1.88
CA ARG A 74 -2.42 -8.93 -0.42
C ARG A 74 -1.34 -9.96 -0.08
N ASP A 75 -0.55 -10.37 -1.06
CA ASP A 75 0.60 -11.24 -0.83
C ASP A 75 1.66 -10.57 0.07
N GLU A 76 2.50 -11.40 0.67
CA GLU A 76 3.54 -10.96 1.60
C GLU A 76 4.58 -10.07 0.93
N GLU A 77 4.94 -10.39 -0.32
CA GLU A 77 5.88 -9.63 -1.15
C GLU A 77 5.42 -8.18 -1.30
N MET A 78 4.21 -7.95 -1.81
CA MET A 78 3.67 -6.60 -1.97
C MET A 78 3.38 -5.93 -0.63
N THR A 79 3.09 -6.68 0.43
CA THR A 79 2.94 -6.11 1.78
C THR A 79 4.24 -5.49 2.27
N ARG A 80 5.37 -6.19 2.08
CA ARG A 80 6.71 -5.66 2.39
C ARG A 80 7.09 -4.50 1.49
N LEU A 81 6.90 -4.62 0.16
CA LEU A 81 7.31 -3.57 -0.80
C LEU A 81 6.61 -2.24 -0.58
N ARG A 82 5.37 -2.23 -0.08
CA ARG A 82 4.63 -1.00 0.24
C ARG A 82 5.32 -0.09 1.24
N LEU A 83 6.24 -0.62 2.05
CA LEU A 83 7.01 0.17 3.02
C LEU A 83 7.97 1.14 2.34
N SER A 84 8.41 0.82 1.12
CA SER A 84 9.40 1.57 0.33
C SER A 84 8.87 1.99 -1.04
N SER A 85 7.57 2.29 -1.13
CA SER A 85 6.90 2.55 -2.40
C SER A 85 7.46 3.76 -3.16
N PRO A 86 7.91 3.61 -4.43
CA PRO A 86 8.41 4.71 -5.25
C PRO A 86 7.30 5.66 -5.70
N PHE A 87 6.04 5.23 -5.67
CA PHE A 87 4.90 6.05 -6.10
C PHE A 87 4.56 7.19 -5.13
N VAL A 88 5.00 7.12 -3.87
CA VAL A 88 4.76 8.21 -2.90
C VAL A 88 5.64 9.43 -3.22
N LEU A 89 6.77 9.20 -3.89
CA LEU A 89 7.71 10.22 -4.32
C LEU A 89 7.61 10.52 -5.82
N ALA A 90 6.67 9.89 -6.53
CA ALA A 90 6.50 10.07 -7.97
C ALA A 90 5.67 11.32 -8.28
N GLU A 91 6.10 12.07 -9.28
CA GLU A 91 5.39 13.28 -9.72
C GLU A 91 3.96 12.95 -10.21
N GLY A 92 2.98 13.75 -9.79
CA GLY A 92 1.57 13.56 -10.12
C GLY A 92 0.80 12.72 -9.09
N ILE A 93 1.43 12.28 -8.00
CA ILE A 93 0.78 11.61 -6.87
C ILE A 93 0.99 12.42 -5.60
N ASN A 94 0.01 13.26 -5.24
CA ASN A 94 0.10 14.08 -4.03
C ASN A 94 -0.58 13.38 -2.84
N PHE A 95 0.23 12.86 -1.91
CA PHE A 95 -0.21 12.37 -0.60
C PHE A 95 0.22 13.28 0.57
N GLU A 96 0.64 14.50 0.28
CA GLU A 96 0.93 15.55 1.26
C GLU A 96 -0.35 16.24 1.75
N ASP A 97 -1.47 16.08 1.04
CA ASP A 97 -2.78 16.55 1.50
C ASP A 97 -3.21 15.83 2.79
N ASP A 98 -3.06 16.55 3.89
CA ASP A 98 -3.47 16.18 5.23
C ASP A 98 -4.93 15.68 5.33
N THR A 99 -5.84 16.28 4.55
CA THR A 99 -7.25 15.90 4.55
C THR A 99 -7.42 14.52 3.94
N LEU A 100 -6.76 14.26 2.81
CA LEU A 100 -6.73 12.94 2.18
C LEU A 100 -6.11 11.89 3.12
N ARG A 101 -4.97 12.21 3.75
CA ARG A 101 -4.29 11.31 4.70
C ARG A 101 -5.21 10.93 5.87
N ARG A 102 -5.90 11.91 6.46
CA ARG A 102 -6.87 11.68 7.55
C ARG A 102 -8.05 10.82 7.08
N ARG A 103 -8.55 11.04 5.85
CA ARG A 103 -9.64 10.22 5.27
C ARG A 103 -9.20 8.77 5.07
N ILE A 104 -7.99 8.55 4.54
CA ILE A 104 -7.40 7.22 4.35
C ILE A 104 -7.25 6.51 5.70
N TRP A 105 -6.69 7.20 6.71
CA TRP A 105 -6.50 6.62 8.04
C TRP A 105 -7.84 6.26 8.70
N LYS A 106 -8.85 7.14 8.64
CA LYS A 106 -10.21 6.84 9.15
C LYS A 106 -10.85 5.67 8.43
N ALA A 107 -10.61 5.49 7.13
CA ALA A 107 -11.11 4.33 6.39
C ALA A 107 -10.38 3.05 6.82
N ALA A 108 -9.06 3.10 6.96
CA ALA A 108 -8.24 1.98 7.41
C ALA A 108 -8.63 1.52 8.83
N LYS A 109 -8.84 2.46 9.75
CA LYS A 109 -9.29 2.17 11.11
C LYS A 109 -10.63 1.42 11.13
N ARG A 110 -11.61 1.89 10.34
CA ARG A 110 -12.92 1.23 10.21
C ARG A 110 -12.83 -0.19 9.66
N ILE A 111 -11.91 -0.44 8.72
CA ILE A 111 -11.65 -1.79 8.21
C ILE A 111 -11.06 -2.67 9.30
N ALA A 112 -10.07 -2.17 10.04
CA ALA A 112 -9.45 -2.89 11.15
C ALA A 112 -10.43 -3.25 12.26
N GLU A 113 -11.29 -2.30 12.64
CA GLU A 113 -12.37 -2.53 13.61
C GLU A 113 -13.31 -3.65 13.16
N ARG A 114 -13.74 -3.64 11.88
CA ARG A 114 -14.60 -4.70 11.33
C ARG A 114 -13.91 -6.07 11.33
N SER A 115 -12.64 -6.12 10.91
CA SER A 115 -11.86 -7.36 10.89
C SER A 115 -11.70 -7.94 12.31
N ALA A 116 -11.44 -7.11 13.31
CA ALA A 116 -11.33 -7.54 14.69
C ALA A 116 -12.67 -8.07 15.24
N ILE A 117 -13.79 -7.40 14.93
CA ILE A 117 -15.12 -7.87 15.31
C ILE A 117 -15.41 -9.25 14.71
N HIS A 118 -15.08 -9.48 13.43
CA HIS A 118 -15.30 -10.77 12.77
C HIS A 118 -14.43 -11.89 13.36
N GLN A 119 -13.18 -11.61 13.72
CA GLN A 119 -12.32 -12.58 14.42
C GLN A 119 -12.86 -12.96 15.80
N THR A 120 -13.44 -11.98 16.52
CA THR A 120 -14.02 -12.24 17.85
C THR A 120 -15.33 -13.03 17.76
N ALA A 121 -16.13 -12.81 16.71
CA ALA A 121 -17.40 -13.50 16.48
C ALA A 121 -17.24 -14.93 15.91
N GLY A 122 -16.08 -15.24 15.31
CA GLY A 122 -15.78 -16.55 14.72
C GLY A 122 -15.19 -17.60 15.67
N LEU A 123 -14.91 -17.24 16.93
CA LEU A 123 -14.46 -18.21 17.94
C LEU A 123 -15.67 -18.99 18.48
N PRO A 124 -15.74 -20.33 18.31
CA PRO A 124 -16.78 -21.11 18.95
C PRO A 124 -16.63 -20.94 20.47
N ARG A 125 -17.74 -20.61 21.16
CA ARG A 125 -17.83 -20.77 22.60
C ARG A 125 -17.59 -22.26 22.88
N MET A 126 -16.38 -22.60 23.32
CA MET A 126 -16.13 -23.89 23.96
C MET A 126 -17.00 -23.88 25.22
N ALA A 127 -18.13 -24.58 25.13
CA ALA A 127 -18.98 -24.85 26.26
C ALA A 127 -18.18 -25.71 27.25
N ALA A 128 -18.24 -25.30 28.52
CA ALA A 128 -17.63 -25.95 29.66
C ALA A 128 -18.24 -27.32 29.94
#